data_AF-A0AA39PZP0-F1
#
_entry.id   AF-A0AA39PZP0-F1
#
_cell.length_a   1.000
_cell.length_b   1.000
_cell.length_c   1.000
_cell.angle_alpha   90.00
_cell.angle_beta   90.00
_cell.angle_gamma   90.00
#
_symmetry.space_group_name_H-M   'P 1'
#
loop_
_entity.id
_entity.type
_entity.pdbx_description
1 polymer ?
#
loop_
_entity_poly.entity_id
_entity_poly.type
_entity_poly.pdbx_seq_one_letter_code
_entity_poly.pdbx_strand_id
1 'polypeptide(L)'
;WMILECFKAETGILFDSERPTLIGLDPATLYPSVIPRPPAVSVGSSVIPTGQTSLAITKDNFPISMSSPLKASIEEPPIGTEEEEELRDALSLIYDQHNISKS
;
A
#
# COMPACT_ATOMS: atom_id res chain seq x y z
N TRP A 1 8.74 -0.06 2.59
CA TRP A 1 9.29 0.95 1.66
C TRP A 1 10.21 2.05 2.21
N MET A 2 9.77 3.17 2.81
CA MET A 2 10.66 4.34 3.05
C MET A 2 11.80 4.14 4.06
N ILE A 3 11.64 3.25 5.05
CA ILE A 3 12.64 3.07 6.11
C ILE A 3 13.94 2.49 5.54
N LEU A 4 13.86 1.45 4.70
CA LEU A 4 15.03 0.82 4.05
C LEU A 4 15.86 1.84 3.24
N GLU A 5 15.19 2.72 2.50
CA GLU A 5 15.85 3.75 1.69
C GLU A 5 16.55 4.81 2.55
N CYS A 6 16.00 5.15 3.72
CA CYS A 6 16.66 6.06 4.66
C CYS A 6 18.02 5.52 5.15
N PHE A 7 18.16 4.20 5.31
CA PHE A 7 19.43 3.56 5.66
C PHE A 7 20.40 3.53 4.46
N LYS A 8 19.91 3.22 3.25
CA LYS A 8 20.77 3.21 2.03
C LYS A 8 21.31 4.60 1.68
N ALA A 9 20.49 5.63 1.87
CA ALA A 9 20.83 7.02 1.55
C ALA A 9 21.60 7.72 2.68
N GLU A 10 21.96 7.01 3.76
CA GLU A 10 22.72 7.54 4.90
C GLU A 10 22.17 8.87 5.42
N THR A 11 20.84 8.97 5.52
CA THR A 11 20.13 10.23 5.81
C THR A 11 20.42 10.83 7.19
N GLY A 12 21.07 10.09 8.09
CA GLY A 12 21.31 10.50 9.48
C GLY A 12 20.07 10.47 10.38
N ILE A 13 18.95 9.94 9.89
CA ILE A 13 17.74 9.72 10.69
C ILE A 13 17.97 8.52 11.62
N LEU A 14 17.76 8.72 12.92
CA LEU A 14 17.83 7.66 13.93
C LEU A 14 16.43 7.07 14.14
N PHE A 15 16.34 5.75 14.04
CA PHE A 15 15.13 5.00 14.36
C PHE A 15 15.28 4.32 15.73
N ASP A 16 14.19 4.27 16.48
CA ASP A 16 14.09 3.44 17.69
C ASP A 16 14.15 1.97 17.28
N SER A 17 15.10 1.20 17.84
CA SER A 17 15.39 -0.18 17.41
C SER A 17 14.22 -1.15 17.58
N GLU A 18 13.29 -0.85 18.50
CA GLU A 18 12.15 -1.73 18.79
C GLU A 18 10.90 -1.40 17.95
N ARG A 19 10.86 -0.24 17.29
CA ARG A 19 9.68 0.19 16.52
C ARG A 19 9.52 -0.48 15.14
N PRO A 20 10.59 -0.81 14.40
CA PRO A 20 10.48 -1.53 13.14
C PRO A 20 9.73 -2.85 13.25
N THR A 21 9.92 -3.59 14.35
CA THR A 21 9.23 -4.88 14.53
C THR A 21 7.72 -4.73 14.69
N LEU A 22 7.25 -3.61 15.25
CA LEU A 22 5.82 -3.30 15.39
C LEU A 22 5.11 -3.15 14.05
N ILE A 23 5.84 -2.73 13.00
CA ILE A 23 5.33 -2.56 11.64
C ILE A 23 5.69 -3.76 10.74
N GLY A 24 6.17 -4.87 11.31
CA GLY A 24 6.54 -6.07 10.55
C GLY A 24 7.90 -6.00 9.86
N LEU A 25 8.76 -5.07 10.22
CA LEU A 25 10.10 -4.91 9.65
C LEU A 25 11.17 -5.49 10.58
N ASP A 26 12.00 -6.40 10.07
CA ASP A 26 13.09 -7.00 10.85
C ASP A 26 14.30 -6.04 10.89
N PRO A 27 14.71 -5.54 12.09
CA PRO A 27 15.83 -4.62 12.21
C PRO A 27 17.17 -5.21 11.72
N ALA A 28 17.34 -6.53 11.74
CA ALA A 28 18.56 -7.18 11.23
C ALA A 28 18.71 -7.03 9.71
N THR A 29 17.63 -6.71 8.99
CA THR A 29 17.65 -6.43 7.55
C THR A 29 18.06 -4.99 7.21
N LEU A 30 18.04 -4.09 8.21
CA LEU A 30 18.31 -2.66 8.06
C LEU A 30 19.75 -2.30 8.41
N TYR A 31 20.32 -2.93 9.44
CA TYR A 31 21.63 -2.57 9.99
C TYR A 31 22.36 -3.82 10.50
N PRO A 32 23.69 -3.95 10.31
CA PRO A 32 24.66 -2.96 9.81
C PRO A 32 24.73 -2.79 8.30
N SER A 33 24.13 -3.70 7.53
CA SER A 33 24.10 -3.62 6.07
C SER A 33 22.67 -3.82 5.58
N VAL A 34 22.19 -2.91 4.74
CA VAL A 34 20.83 -2.98 4.18
C VAL A 34 20.76 -4.12 3.17
N ILE A 35 19.87 -5.09 3.42
CA ILE A 35 19.64 -6.20 2.49
C ILE A 35 18.88 -5.66 1.25
N PRO A 36 19.28 -6.04 0.02
CA PRO A 36 18.56 -5.64 -1.18
C PRO A 36 17.14 -6.21 -1.18
N ARG A 37 16.20 -5.44 -1.72
CA ARG A 37 14.80 -5.86 -1.85
C ARG A 37 14.70 -7.11 -2.72
N PRO A 38 13.86 -8.09 -2.35
CA PRO A 38 13.56 -9.22 -3.24
C PRO A 38 13.01 -8.75 -4.59
N PRO A 39 13.17 -9.54 -5.66
CA PRO A 39 12.60 -9.19 -6.96
C PRO A 39 11.08 -9.13 -6.89
N ALA A 40 10.48 -8.23 -7.67
CA ALA A 40 9.03 -8.08 -7.74
C ALA A 40 8.33 -9.40 -8.13
N VAL A 41 7.17 -9.66 -7.54
CA VAL A 41 6.35 -10.83 -7.84
C VAL A 41 5.85 -10.76 -9.30
N SER A 42 5.84 -11.90 -9.99
CA SER A 42 5.39 -11.95 -11.39
C SER A 42 3.89 -11.70 -11.48
N VAL A 43 3.46 -10.81 -12.37
CA VAL A 43 2.04 -10.49 -12.61
C VAL A 43 1.26 -11.67 -13.25
N GLY A 44 1.96 -12.68 -13.77
CA GLY A 44 1.33 -13.84 -14.42
C GLY A 44 0.43 -13.44 -15.60
N SER A 45 -0.80 -13.95 -15.62
CA SER A 45 -1.85 -13.55 -16.60
C SER A 45 -2.77 -12.43 -16.07
N SER A 46 -2.41 -11.79 -14.95
CA SER A 46 -3.26 -10.78 -14.34
C SER A 46 -3.33 -9.55 -15.26
N VAL A 47 -4.51 -9.33 -15.85
CA VAL A 47 -4.79 -8.16 -16.68
C VAL A 47 -5.34 -7.09 -15.74
N ILE A 48 -4.78 -5.88 -15.78
CA ILE A 48 -5.40 -4.72 -15.13
C ILE A 48 -6.85 -4.69 -15.62
N PRO A 49 -7.87 -4.80 -14.73
CA PRO A 49 -9.24 -4.78 -15.18
C PRO A 49 -9.49 -3.42 -15.82
N THR A 50 -9.47 -3.36 -17.15
CA THR A 50 -9.81 -2.16 -17.91
C THR A 50 -11.32 -2.07 -17.90
N GLY A 51 -11.87 -1.76 -16.72
CA GLY A 51 -13.28 -1.54 -16.50
C GLY A 51 -13.63 -0.17 -17.04
N GLN A 52 -14.31 -0.12 -18.17
CA GLN A 52 -15.20 1.00 -18.45
C GLN A 52 -16.16 1.13 -17.26
N THR A 53 -15.91 2.09 -16.38
CA THR A 53 -16.89 2.45 -15.36
C THR A 53 -17.99 3.25 -16.05
N SER A 54 -18.94 2.57 -16.71
CA SER A 54 -20.31 3.05 -16.60
C SER A 54 -20.76 2.71 -15.18
N LEU A 55 -20.41 3.56 -14.22
CA LEU A 55 -21.21 3.66 -13.00
C LEU A 55 -22.57 4.13 -13.48
N ALA A 56 -23.45 3.18 -13.81
CA ALA A 56 -24.88 3.47 -13.91
C ALA A 56 -25.29 3.90 -12.50
N ILE A 57 -25.38 5.22 -12.30
CA ILE A 57 -26.08 5.80 -11.16
C ILE A 57 -27.55 5.48 -11.40
N THR A 58 -27.95 4.26 -11.07
CA THR A 58 -29.36 3.96 -10.83
C THR A 58 -29.70 4.69 -9.54
N LYS A 59 -30.50 5.74 -9.66
CA LYS A 59 -31.14 6.43 -8.54
C LYS A 59 -32.10 5.45 -7.86
N ASP A 60 -31.56 4.57 -7.03
CA ASP A 60 -32.37 3.75 -6.16
C ASP A 60 -32.37 4.38 -4.78
N ASN A 61 -33.53 4.92 -4.44
CA ASN A 61 -33.88 5.45 -3.13
C ASN A 61 -33.72 4.36 -2.07
N PHE A 62 -32.53 4.26 -1.46
CA PHE A 62 -32.35 3.48 -0.24
C PHE A 62 -32.51 4.41 0.97
N PRO A 63 -33.46 4.13 1.87
CA PRO A 63 -33.67 4.93 3.07
C PRO A 63 -32.45 4.80 3.99
N ILE A 64 -31.94 5.95 4.40
CA ILE A 64 -30.89 6.10 5.42
C ILE A 64 -31.35 5.36 6.69
N SER A 65 -30.74 4.21 6.96
CA SER A 65 -30.72 3.60 8.30
C SER A 65 -29.34 3.83 8.89
N MET A 66 -29.26 4.87 9.72
CA MET A 66 -28.16 5.15 10.65
C MET A 66 -28.00 4.00 11.65
N SER A 67 -27.25 2.96 11.29
CA SER A 67 -26.76 1.95 12.25
C SER A 67 -25.68 1.04 11.67
N SER A 68 -24.57 1.61 11.21
CA SER A 68 -23.21 1.14 11.53
C SER A 68 -22.20 2.07 10.86
N PRO A 69 -21.23 2.64 11.61
CA PRO A 69 -20.07 3.22 10.96
C PRO A 69 -19.43 2.09 10.14
N LEU A 70 -19.26 2.30 8.83
CA LEU A 70 -18.31 1.52 8.05
C LEU A 70 -17.00 1.66 8.79
N LYS A 71 -16.70 0.61 9.55
CA LYS A 71 -15.52 0.41 10.34
C LYS A 71 -14.38 0.58 9.36
N ALA A 72 -13.77 1.77 9.34
CA ALA A 72 -12.38 1.91 8.95
C ALA A 72 -11.69 0.84 9.79
N SER A 73 -11.40 -0.28 9.14
CA SER A 73 -10.94 -1.47 9.81
C SER A 73 -9.73 -1.02 10.59
N ILE A 74 -9.77 -1.22 11.91
CA ILE A 74 -8.56 -1.31 12.71
C ILE A 74 -7.61 -2.15 11.86
N GLU A 75 -6.56 -1.51 11.34
CA GLU A 75 -5.66 -2.14 10.38
C GLU A 75 -5.11 -3.39 11.05
N GLU A 76 -5.65 -4.54 10.65
CA GLU A 76 -5.01 -5.80 10.96
C GLU A 76 -3.64 -5.72 10.29
N PRO A 77 -2.55 -6.11 10.99
CA PRO A 77 -1.22 -6.09 10.41
C PRO A 77 -1.29 -6.82 9.07
N PRO A 78 -0.67 -6.29 8.00
CA PRO A 78 -0.80 -6.84 6.66
C PRO A 78 -0.47 -8.34 6.69
N ILE A 79 -1.49 -9.16 6.45
CA ILE A 79 -1.36 -10.61 6.34
C ILE A 79 -0.84 -10.87 4.92
N GLY A 80 0.48 -10.92 4.75
CA GLY A 80 1.12 -11.14 3.44
C GLY A 80 2.60 -10.75 3.44
N THR A 81 3.31 -11.03 2.34
CA THR A 81 4.64 -10.48 2.09
C THR A 81 4.52 -9.07 1.50
N GLU A 82 5.52 -8.21 1.72
CA GLU A 82 5.57 -6.84 1.17
C GLU A 82 5.35 -6.87 -0.36
N GLU A 83 5.92 -7.85 -1.06
CA GLU A 83 5.85 -7.94 -2.51
C GLU A 83 4.45 -8.29 -3.05
N GLU A 84 3.64 -9.00 -2.26
CA GLU A 84 2.25 -9.29 -2.63
C GLU A 84 1.36 -8.05 -2.44
N GLU A 85 1.64 -7.25 -1.42
CA GLU A 85 0.95 -5.98 -1.19
C GLU A 85 1.25 -4.97 -2.29
N GLU A 86 2.51 -4.86 -2.72
CA GLU A 86 2.89 -4.04 -3.88
C GLU A 86 2.21 -4.50 -5.17
N LEU A 87 2.10 -5.82 -5.40
CA LEU A 87 1.39 -6.35 -6.57
C LEU A 87 -0.09 -5.98 -6.54
N ARG A 88 -0.73 -6.05 -5.37
CA ARG A 88 -2.13 -5.64 -5.18
C ARG A 88 -2.32 -4.14 -5.41
N ASP A 89 -1.40 -3.31 -4.93
CA ASP A 89 -1.44 -1.87 -5.15
C ASP A 89 -1.27 -1.51 -6.64
N ALA A 90 -0.31 -2.16 -7.31
CA ALA A 90 -0.05 -1.99 -8.74
C ALA A 90 -1.23 -2.42 -9.63
N LEU A 91 -2.01 -3.42 -9.20
CA LEU A 91 -3.21 -3.90 -9.88
C LEU A 91 -4.50 -3.21 -9.42
N SER A 92 -4.40 -2.26 -8.49
CA SER A 92 -5.57 -1.52 -8.02
C SER A 92 -6.16 -0.66 -9.14
N LEU A 93 -7.49 -0.49 -9.10
CA LEU A 93 -8.22 0.33 -10.08
C LEU A 93 -8.13 1.84 -9.77
N ILE A 94 -7.75 2.19 -8.54
CA ILE A 94 -7.70 3.56 -8.06
C ILE A 94 -6.27 4.06 -8.21
N TYR A 95 -6.04 4.83 -9.26
CA TYR A 95 -4.74 5.46 -9.50
C TYR A 95 -4.70 6.85 -8.86
N ASP A 96 -3.62 7.15 -8.14
CA ASP A 96 -3.33 8.51 -7.66
C ASP A 96 -2.80 9.37 -8.82
N GLN A 97 -3.71 9.86 -9.67
CA GLN A 97 -3.36 10.73 -10.78
C GLN A 97 -3.34 12.19 -10.35
N HIS A 98 -2.16 12.81 -10.43
CA HIS A 98 -2.01 14.25 -10.26
C HIS A 98 -2.61 15.00 -11.45
N ASN A 99 -3.58 15.87 -11.20
CA ASN A 99 -4.12 16.74 -12.25
C ASN A 99 -3.19 17.94 -12.47
N ILE A 100 -2.48 17.96 -13.59
CA ILE A 100 -1.60 19.08 -13.95
C ILE A 100 -2.43 20.27 -14.45
N SER A 101 -2.50 21.34 -13.66
CA SER A 101 -3.09 22.61 -14.11
C SER A 101 -2.07 23.36 -14.96
N LYS A 102 -2.37 23.59 -16.25
CA LYS A 102 -1.54 24.46 -17.10
C LYS A 102 -1.82 25.92 -16.75
N SER A 103 -0.74 26.68 -16.56
CA SER A 103 -0.78 28.14 -16.39
C SER A 103 -1.02 28.88 -17.69
#